data_AF-A0AAE1U3G0-F1
#
_entry.id   AF-A0AAE1U3G0-F1
#
_cell.length_a   1.000
_cell.length_b   1.000
_cell.length_c   1.000
_cell.angle_alpha   90.00
_cell.angle_beta   90.00
_cell.angle_gamma   90.00
#
_symmetry.space_group_name_H-M   'P 1'
#
loop_
_entity.id
_entity.type
_entity.pdbx_description
1 polymer ?
#
loop_
_entity_poly.entity_id
_entity_poly.type
_entity_poly.pdbx_seq_one_letter_code
_entity_poly.pdbx_strand_id
1 'polypeptide(L)'
;MGDIGEGVEGSSLSSFADDTSVSLPVTNAEEVSSLQKDLDTVYAWAASNNMQFNEGKFEMVRHGQKLNLKNETKLYTEGGQKISALPHAKCLGASLSEDCSFHHHICQVITRAKGMAGWVLRTFSTREPNTMLTLWKTLIQPLLDYYSQLLAKQQYCTS
;
A
#
# COMPACT_ATOMS: atom_id res chain seq x y z
N MET A 1 -15.15 14.96 1.28
CA MET A 1 -14.02 14.07 0.95
C MET A 1 -12.67 14.62 1.41
N GLY A 2 -12.64 15.71 2.18
CA GLY A 2 -11.40 16.34 2.67
C GLY A 2 -11.37 16.51 4.19
N ASP A 3 -12.28 15.87 4.91
CA ASP A 3 -12.58 16.05 6.33
C ASP A 3 -12.19 14.84 7.20
N ILE A 4 -11.82 13.70 6.59
CA ILE A 4 -11.38 12.49 7.32
C ILE A 4 -10.11 12.73 8.17
N GLY A 5 -9.29 13.73 7.82
CA GLY A 5 -8.12 14.13 8.60
C GLY A 5 -8.43 15.18 9.66
N GLU A 6 -9.68 15.65 9.78
CA GLU A 6 -10.05 16.68 10.74
C GLU A 6 -9.98 16.10 12.17
N GLY A 7 -9.03 16.57 12.96
CA GLY A 7 -8.74 16.07 14.32
C GLY A 7 -7.59 15.06 14.41
N VAL A 8 -6.92 14.74 13.30
CA VAL A 8 -5.64 14.03 13.30
C VAL A 8 -4.53 15.06 13.51
N GLU A 9 -3.84 15.00 14.65
CA GLU A 9 -2.86 16.02 15.03
C GLU A 9 -1.40 15.57 14.85
N GLY A 10 -1.14 14.27 14.97
CA GLY A 10 0.23 13.73 14.92
C GLY A 10 0.59 13.06 13.60
N SER A 11 -0.34 12.32 12.99
CA SER A 11 -0.06 11.43 11.87
C SER A 11 -0.41 12.02 10.51
N SER A 12 0.30 11.54 9.48
CA SER A 12 -0.01 11.82 8.08
C SER A 12 -1.08 10.85 7.60
N LEU A 13 -2.25 11.40 7.27
CA LEU A 13 -3.37 10.65 6.70
C LEU A 13 -3.44 10.89 5.19
N SER A 14 -3.57 9.79 4.44
CA SER A 14 -3.80 9.80 2.99
C SER A 14 -4.98 8.89 2.69
N SER A 15 -5.94 9.37 1.90
CA SER A 15 -7.12 8.62 1.49
C SER A 15 -7.33 8.74 -0.01
N PHE A 16 -7.64 7.62 -0.65
CA PHE A 16 -7.96 7.55 -2.07
C PHE A 16 -9.02 6.47 -2.31
N ALA A 17 -10.19 6.89 -2.78
CA ALA A 17 -11.37 6.03 -2.92
C ALA A 17 -11.70 5.29 -1.62
N ASP A 18 -11.58 3.96 -1.59
CA ASP A 18 -11.80 3.10 -0.44
C ASP A 18 -10.54 2.82 0.40
N ASP A 19 -9.35 3.17 -0.12
CA ASP A 19 -8.08 2.98 0.57
C ASP A 19 -7.77 4.19 1.46
N THR A 20 -7.64 3.98 2.76
CA THR A 20 -7.16 4.99 3.73
C THR A 20 -5.93 4.47 4.44
N SER A 21 -4.87 5.29 4.49
CA SER A 21 -3.61 4.98 5.15
C SER A 21 -3.26 6.09 6.15
N VAL A 22 -2.83 5.69 7.34
CA VAL A 22 -2.36 6.58 8.40
C VAL A 22 -0.91 6.21 8.71
N SER A 23 -0.02 7.19 8.78
CA SER A 23 1.41 6.97 8.99
C SER A 23 1.99 7.98 9.98
N LEU A 24 2.82 7.51 10.91
CA LEU A 24 3.49 8.35 11.91
C LEU A 24 4.93 7.86 12.09
N PRO A 25 5.94 8.76 12.14
CA PRO A 25 7.27 8.41 12.63
C PRO A 25 7.20 8.05 14.12
N VAL A 26 7.56 6.82 14.47
CA VAL A 26 7.56 6.35 15.85
C VAL A 26 9.00 6.17 16.34
N THR A 27 9.32 6.84 17.43
CA THR A 27 10.59 6.86 18.16
C THR A 27 10.44 6.38 19.59
N ASN A 28 9.25 6.49 20.18
CA ASN A 28 8.94 6.08 21.55
C ASN A 28 7.51 5.48 21.68
N ALA A 29 7.18 4.96 22.86
CA ALA A 29 5.87 4.35 23.12
C ALA A 29 4.71 5.36 23.21
N GLU A 30 4.99 6.63 23.54
CA GLU A 30 3.97 7.68 23.57
C GLU A 30 3.45 7.97 22.17
N GLU A 31 4.32 7.97 21.16
CA GLU A 31 3.93 8.15 19.76
C GLU A 31 3.10 6.99 19.23
N VAL A 32 3.31 5.75 19.73
CA VAL A 32 2.41 4.63 19.43
C VAL A 32 1.00 4.90 19.97
N SER A 33 0.91 5.43 21.20
CA SER A 33 -0.36 5.81 21.82
C SER A 33 -1.04 6.95 21.03
N SER A 34 -0.26 7.96 20.61
CA SER A 34 -0.76 9.05 19.76
C SER A 34 -1.28 8.53 18.41
N LEU A 35 -0.57 7.58 17.78
CA LEU A 35 -1.04 6.96 16.54
C LEU A 35 -2.35 6.19 16.74
N GLN A 36 -2.50 5.47 17.87
CA GLN A 36 -3.77 4.82 18.18
C GLN A 36 -4.90 5.84 18.36
N LYS A 37 -4.61 6.96 19.04
CA LYS A 37 -5.60 8.03 19.26
C LYS A 37 -6.03 8.68 17.95
N ASP A 38 -5.11 8.90 17.02
CA ASP A 38 -5.41 9.37 15.68
C ASP A 38 -6.27 8.36 14.89
N LEU A 39 -5.97 7.05 15.01
CA LEU A 39 -6.81 5.99 14.43
C LEU A 39 -8.23 6.00 15.02
N ASP A 40 -8.36 6.17 16.33
CA ASP A 40 -9.66 6.23 17.01
C ASP A 40 -10.49 7.43 16.52
N THR A 41 -9.84 8.59 16.27
CA THR A 41 -10.48 9.75 15.63
C THR A 41 -11.00 9.41 14.22
N VAL A 42 -10.20 8.69 13.43
CA VAL A 42 -10.61 8.24 12.08
C VAL A 42 -11.77 7.25 12.14
N TYR A 43 -11.80 6.34 13.11
CA TYR A 43 -12.92 5.42 13.31
C TYR A 43 -14.19 6.19 13.68
N ALA A 44 -14.10 7.15 14.61
CA ALA A 44 -15.22 7.99 14.99
C ALA A 44 -15.77 8.83 13.82
N TRP A 45 -14.87 9.37 12.98
CA TRP A 45 -15.27 10.08 11.76
C TRP A 45 -15.98 9.15 10.76
N ALA A 46 -15.50 7.91 10.57
CA ALA A 46 -16.16 6.97 9.69
C ALA A 46 -17.58 6.63 10.18
N ALA A 47 -17.74 6.38 11.47
CA ALA A 47 -19.04 6.13 12.09
C ALA A 47 -19.99 7.34 11.90
N SER A 48 -19.51 8.57 12.09
CA SER A 48 -20.33 9.79 11.90
C SER A 48 -20.72 10.04 10.44
N ASN A 49 -19.88 9.59 9.50
CA ASN A 49 -20.16 9.65 8.06
C ASN A 49 -20.88 8.42 7.52
N ASN A 50 -21.37 7.54 8.38
CA ASN A 50 -22.09 6.31 8.02
C ASN A 50 -21.25 5.41 7.07
N MET A 51 -19.93 5.42 7.26
CA MET A 51 -18.95 4.55 6.63
C MET A 51 -18.55 3.43 7.60
N GLN A 52 -18.19 2.27 7.05
CA GLN A 52 -17.71 1.14 7.82
C GLN A 52 -16.38 0.63 7.24
N PHE A 53 -15.35 0.58 8.08
CA PHE A 53 -14.08 0.00 7.68
C PHE A 53 -14.12 -1.52 7.71
N ASN A 54 -13.37 -2.15 6.80
CA ASN A 54 -13.17 -3.58 6.82
C ASN A 54 -11.98 -3.93 7.71
N GLU A 55 -12.24 -4.04 9.02
CA GLU A 55 -11.22 -4.36 10.03
C GLU A 55 -10.39 -5.61 9.69
N GLY A 56 -11.00 -6.62 9.06
CA GLY A 56 -10.33 -7.86 8.67
C GLY A 56 -9.28 -7.68 7.56
N LYS A 57 -9.24 -6.51 6.92
CA LYS A 57 -8.24 -6.13 5.91
C LYS A 57 -7.19 -5.14 6.44
N PHE A 58 -7.22 -4.79 7.72
CA PHE A 58 -6.24 -3.86 8.26
C PHE A 58 -4.87 -4.52 8.34
N GLU A 59 -3.91 -3.90 7.66
CA GLU A 59 -2.53 -4.34 7.62
C GLU A 59 -1.65 -3.21 8.18
N MET A 60 -0.70 -3.55 9.04
CA MET A 60 0.31 -2.61 9.53
C MET A 60 1.69 -3.02 9.00
N VAL A 61 2.43 -2.05 8.47
CA VAL A 61 3.85 -2.20 8.12
C VAL A 61 4.67 -1.25 8.98
N ARG A 62 5.83 -1.71 9.41
CA ARG A 62 6.74 -0.94 10.27
C ARG A 62 8.07 -0.71 9.57
N HIS A 63 8.39 0.53 9.26
CA HIS A 63 9.67 0.88 8.65
C HIS A 63 10.75 1.17 9.70
N GLY A 64 12.02 0.95 9.35
CA GLY A 64 13.17 1.35 10.18
C GLY A 64 13.95 0.20 10.82
N GLN A 65 15.06 0.55 11.49
CA GLN A 65 16.05 -0.42 11.98
C GLN A 65 15.89 -0.82 13.46
N LYS A 66 15.06 -0.10 14.23
CA LYS A 66 14.89 -0.33 15.67
C LYS A 66 13.92 -1.49 15.95
N LEU A 67 14.44 -2.72 15.96
CA LEU A 67 13.65 -3.95 16.15
C LEU A 67 12.84 -3.98 17.46
N ASN A 68 13.41 -3.48 18.56
CA ASN A 68 12.73 -3.51 19.87
C ASN A 68 11.43 -2.68 19.83
N LEU A 69 11.51 -1.48 19.26
CA LEU A 69 10.36 -0.58 19.11
C LEU A 69 9.30 -1.18 18.17
N LYS A 70 9.73 -1.87 17.10
CA LYS A 70 8.83 -2.62 16.21
C LYS A 70 8.04 -3.70 16.94
N ASN A 71 8.70 -4.45 17.82
CA ASN A 71 8.06 -5.55 18.55
C ASN A 71 7.09 -5.05 19.63
N GLU A 72 7.36 -3.89 20.22
CA GLU A 72 6.54 -3.29 21.27
C GLU A 72 5.31 -2.54 20.71
N THR A 73 5.37 -2.08 19.46
CA THR A 73 4.28 -1.34 18.80
C THR A 73 3.06 -2.25 18.58
N LYS A 74 1.93 -1.93 19.22
CA LYS A 74 0.65 -2.63 19.05
C LYS A 74 -0.43 -1.60 18.74
N LEU A 75 -1.17 -1.84 17.66
CA LEU A 75 -2.33 -1.05 17.25
C LEU A 75 -3.55 -1.96 17.22
N TYR A 76 -4.71 -1.35 17.40
CA TYR A 76 -5.98 -2.01 17.57
C TYR A 76 -7.03 -1.40 16.63
N THR A 77 -7.93 -2.25 16.13
CA THR A 77 -9.12 -1.84 15.38
C THR A 77 -10.17 -1.24 16.31
N GLU A 78 -11.21 -0.62 15.74
CA GLU A 78 -12.37 -0.13 16.49
C GLU A 78 -13.01 -1.23 17.36
N GLY A 79 -13.14 -2.45 16.83
CA GLY A 79 -13.58 -3.63 17.59
C GLY A 79 -12.58 -4.19 18.62
N GLY A 80 -11.43 -3.54 18.83
CA GLY A 80 -10.40 -3.96 19.79
C GLY A 80 -9.54 -5.14 19.33
N GLN A 81 -9.61 -5.51 18.06
CA GLN A 81 -8.76 -6.57 17.50
C GLN A 81 -7.36 -6.03 17.22
N LYS A 82 -6.33 -6.83 17.50
CA LYS A 82 -4.95 -6.42 17.22
C LYS A 82 -4.70 -6.43 15.71
N ILE A 83 -4.23 -5.30 15.17
CA ILE A 83 -3.85 -5.20 13.75
C ILE A 83 -2.61 -6.04 13.49
N SER A 84 -2.66 -6.86 12.43
CA SER A 84 -1.56 -7.75 12.08
C SER A 84 -0.41 -6.98 11.44
N ALA A 85 0.79 -7.19 11.98
CA ALA A 85 2.01 -6.68 11.39
C ALA A 85 2.46 -7.60 10.26
N LEU A 86 2.54 -7.08 9.04
CA LEU A 86 3.01 -7.83 7.88
C LEU A 86 4.33 -7.23 7.36
N PRO A 87 5.22 -8.06 6.78
CA PRO A 87 6.46 -7.57 6.16
C PRO A 87 6.18 -6.78 4.88
N HIS A 88 4.99 -6.92 4.30
CA HIS A 88 4.53 -6.17 3.15
C HIS A 88 3.07 -5.77 3.38
N ALA A 89 2.71 -4.53 3.04
CA ALA A 89 1.31 -4.13 2.91
C ALA A 89 1.07 -3.58 1.51
N LYS A 90 -0.14 -3.81 1.05
CA LYS A 90 -0.59 -3.28 -0.23
C LYS A 90 -1.20 -1.90 -0.01
N CYS A 91 -0.67 -0.89 -0.69
CA CYS A 91 -1.21 0.46 -0.69
C CYS A 91 -1.39 0.90 -2.15
N LEU A 92 -2.63 1.21 -2.55
CA LEU A 92 -2.97 1.72 -3.89
C LEU A 92 -2.47 0.83 -5.05
N GLY A 93 -2.51 -0.49 -4.85
CA GLY A 93 -2.02 -1.46 -5.84
C GLY A 93 -0.52 -1.78 -5.77
N ALA A 94 0.28 -0.94 -5.12
CA ALA A 94 1.70 -1.18 -4.88
C ALA A 94 1.92 -1.95 -3.58
N SER A 95 2.95 -2.80 -3.55
CA SER A 95 3.33 -3.53 -2.33
C SER A 95 4.51 -2.81 -1.71
N LEU A 96 4.32 -2.27 -0.50
CA LEU A 96 5.38 -1.62 0.26
C LEU A 96 5.98 -2.62 1.26
N SER A 97 7.28 -2.84 1.16
CA SER A 97 8.01 -3.77 2.00
C SER A 97 8.57 -3.09 3.25
N GLU A 98 8.83 -3.87 4.30
CA GLU A 98 9.39 -3.41 5.58
C GLU A 98 10.74 -2.68 5.42
N ASP A 99 11.55 -3.12 4.45
CA ASP A 99 12.84 -2.55 4.06
C ASP A 99 12.73 -1.34 3.12
N CYS A 100 11.50 -0.86 2.87
CA CYS A 100 11.19 0.17 1.88
C CYS A 100 11.69 -0.19 0.47
N SER A 101 11.92 -1.48 0.18
CA SER A 101 12.33 -1.94 -1.13
C SER A 101 11.11 -2.26 -1.98
N PHE A 102 11.12 -1.77 -3.21
CA PHE A 102 10.17 -2.19 -4.23
C PHE A 102 10.54 -3.53 -4.88
N HIS A 103 11.59 -4.23 -4.44
CA HIS A 103 12.01 -5.49 -5.06
C HIS A 103 10.86 -6.52 -5.13
N HIS A 104 10.16 -6.74 -4.02
CA HIS A 104 9.01 -7.65 -3.98
C HIS A 104 7.94 -7.23 -4.99
N HIS A 105 7.61 -5.93 -5.02
CA HIS A 105 6.64 -5.38 -5.93
C HIS A 105 7.04 -5.54 -7.41
N ILE A 106 8.31 -5.25 -7.74
CA ILE A 106 8.88 -5.46 -9.08
C ILE A 106 8.75 -6.93 -9.49
N CYS A 107 9.10 -7.87 -8.61
CA CYS A 107 8.93 -9.30 -8.88
C CYS A 107 7.48 -9.67 -9.18
N GLN A 108 6.51 -9.10 -8.44
CA GLN A 108 5.08 -9.32 -8.69
C GLN A 108 4.64 -8.76 -10.04
N VAL A 109 5.07 -7.53 -10.39
CA VAL A 109 4.77 -6.89 -11.67
C VAL A 109 5.34 -7.70 -12.84
N ILE A 110 6.61 -8.12 -12.75
CA ILE A 110 7.25 -8.97 -13.76
C ILE A 110 6.50 -10.30 -13.91
N THR A 111 6.07 -10.91 -12.81
CA THR A 111 5.33 -12.17 -12.85
C THR A 111 3.98 -12.00 -13.54
N ARG A 112 3.24 -10.91 -13.26
CA ARG A 112 1.99 -10.58 -13.95
C ARG A 112 2.20 -10.32 -15.44
N ALA A 113 3.22 -9.54 -15.80
CA ALA A 113 3.56 -9.25 -17.19
C ALA A 113 3.91 -10.53 -17.97
N LYS A 114 4.71 -11.43 -17.37
CA LYS A 114 5.03 -12.75 -17.94
C LYS A 114 3.78 -13.61 -18.11
N GLY A 115 2.90 -13.62 -17.10
CA GLY A 115 1.63 -14.33 -17.16
C GLY A 115 0.74 -13.84 -18.31
N MET A 116 0.62 -12.51 -18.46
CA MET A 116 -0.13 -11.88 -19.54
C MET A 116 0.49 -12.18 -20.91
N ALA A 117 1.81 -12.08 -21.05
CA ALA A 117 2.51 -12.47 -22.28
C ALA A 117 2.24 -13.93 -22.65
N GLY A 118 2.34 -14.84 -21.68
CA GLY A 118 2.00 -16.25 -21.89
C GLY A 118 0.54 -16.46 -22.29
N TRP A 119 -0.40 -15.72 -21.69
CA TRP A 119 -1.81 -15.77 -22.06
C TRP A 119 -2.06 -15.27 -23.48
N VAL A 120 -1.44 -14.15 -23.88
CA VAL A 120 -1.52 -13.61 -25.25
C VAL A 120 -1.01 -14.64 -26.25
N LEU A 121 0.15 -15.25 -25.99
CA LEU A 121 0.74 -16.26 -26.88
C LEU A 121 -0.12 -17.53 -26.99
N ARG A 122 -0.84 -17.92 -25.92
CA ARG A 122 -1.74 -19.08 -25.99
C ARG A 122 -3.09 -18.79 -26.65
N THR A 123 -3.61 -17.58 -26.46
CA THR A 123 -4.98 -17.23 -26.86
C THR A 123 -5.05 -16.77 -28.31
N PHE A 124 -4.08 -15.97 -28.76
CA PHE A 124 -4.03 -15.49 -30.12
C PHE A 124 -3.16 -16.44 -30.95
N SER A 125 -3.70 -17.02 -32.02
CA SER A 125 -2.93 -17.88 -32.93
C SER A 125 -2.08 -17.08 -33.92
N THR A 126 -2.46 -15.82 -34.21
CA THR A 126 -1.71 -14.94 -35.12
C THR A 126 -0.35 -14.55 -34.52
N ARG A 127 0.65 -14.45 -35.41
CA ARG A 127 2.01 -13.96 -35.10
C ARG A 127 2.39 -12.78 -35.98
N GLU A 128 1.39 -12.12 -36.56
CA GLU A 128 1.59 -10.93 -37.37
C GLU A 128 2.19 -9.80 -36.51
N PRO A 129 3.30 -9.16 -36.95
CA PRO A 129 4.03 -8.23 -36.12
C PRO A 129 3.20 -7.05 -35.58
N ASN A 130 2.34 -6.44 -36.40
CA ASN A 130 1.55 -5.28 -35.97
C ASN A 130 0.50 -5.65 -34.92
N THR A 131 -0.14 -6.80 -35.08
CA THR A 131 -1.10 -7.34 -34.12
C THR A 131 -0.41 -7.69 -32.80
N MET A 132 0.73 -8.37 -32.85
CA MET A 132 1.50 -8.71 -31.65
C MET A 132 2.01 -7.45 -30.94
N LEU A 133 2.45 -6.44 -31.69
CA LEU A 133 2.87 -5.16 -31.13
C LEU A 133 1.71 -4.41 -30.48
N THR A 134 0.53 -4.44 -31.12
CA THR A 134 -0.70 -3.85 -30.55
C THR A 134 -1.07 -4.54 -29.25
N LEU A 135 -1.06 -5.87 -29.20
CA LEU A 135 -1.35 -6.64 -28.00
C LEU A 135 -0.34 -6.36 -26.88
N TRP A 136 0.95 -6.25 -27.21
CA TRP A 136 1.98 -5.87 -26.25
C TRP A 136 1.71 -4.49 -25.63
N LYS A 137 1.51 -3.48 -26.47
CA LYS A 137 1.29 -2.08 -26.03
C LYS A 137 0.00 -1.90 -25.22
N THR A 138 -1.03 -2.69 -25.51
CA THR A 138 -2.34 -2.55 -24.87
C THR A 138 -2.48 -3.38 -23.58
N LEU A 139 -1.85 -4.54 -23.50
CA LEU A 139 -2.08 -5.49 -22.39
C LEU A 139 -0.89 -5.66 -21.45
N ILE A 140 0.34 -5.57 -21.97
CA ILE A 140 1.54 -5.90 -21.20
C ILE A 140 2.28 -4.64 -20.77
N GLN A 141 2.46 -3.68 -21.68
CA GLN A 141 3.13 -2.42 -21.40
C GLN A 141 2.48 -1.63 -20.23
N PRO A 142 1.14 -1.49 -20.13
CA PRO A 142 0.54 -0.74 -19.04
C PRO A 142 0.82 -1.34 -17.65
N LEU A 143 1.02 -2.66 -17.56
CA LEU A 143 1.38 -3.33 -16.30
C LEU A 143 2.77 -2.91 -15.81
N LEU A 144 3.68 -2.65 -16.74
CA LEU A 144 5.04 -2.20 -16.44
C LEU A 144 5.08 -0.69 -16.18
N ASP A 145 4.38 0.09 -17.00
CA ASP A 145 4.44 1.55 -16.97
C ASP A 145 3.74 2.14 -15.74
N TYR A 146 2.65 1.52 -15.25
CA TYR A 146 1.88 2.04 -14.11
C TYR A 146 2.74 2.26 -12.84
N TYR A 147 3.70 1.38 -12.58
CA TYR A 147 4.54 1.46 -11.37
C TYR A 147 5.89 2.16 -11.60
N SER A 148 6.22 2.54 -12.84
CA SER A 148 7.46 3.24 -13.18
C SER A 148 7.58 4.59 -12.45
N GLN A 149 6.47 5.29 -12.23
CA GLN A 149 6.42 6.59 -11.56
C GLN A 149 6.71 6.49 -10.05
N LEU A 150 6.34 5.36 -9.42
CA LEU A 150 6.63 5.10 -8.02
C LEU A 150 8.12 4.76 -7.82
N LEU A 151 8.71 4.00 -8.75
CA LEU A 151 10.12 3.64 -8.74
C LEU A 151 11.05 4.84 -9.00
N ALA A 152 10.66 5.77 -9.87
CA ALA A 152 11.45 6.96 -10.18
C ALA A 152 11.66 7.88 -8.96
N LYS A 153 10.68 7.95 -8.04
CA LYS A 153 10.79 8.82 -6.85
C LYS A 153 11.82 8.33 -5.82
N GLN A 154 12.11 7.03 -5.76
CA GLN A 154 13.05 6.49 -4.76
C GLN A 154 14.52 6.80 -5.07
N GLN A 155 14.89 6.97 -6.35
CA GLN A 155 16.26 7.34 -6.73
C GLN A 155 16.70 8.70 -6.15
N TYR A 156 15.75 9.59 -5.86
CA TYR A 156 16.02 10.91 -5.28
C TYR A 156 16.10 10.92 -3.74
N CYS A 157 15.61 9.89 -3.05
CA CYS A 157 15.66 9.81 -1.59
C CYS A 157 16.87 9.03 -1.05
N THR A 158 17.63 8.35 -1.92
CA THR A 158 18.87 7.65 -1.55
C THR A 158 20.14 8.42 -1.94
N SER A 159 20.04 9.71 -2.24
CA SER A 159 21.18 10.60 -2.55
C SER A 159 21.40 11.61 -1.44
#